data_AF-A0A803JT29-F1
#
_entry.id   AF-A0A803JT29-F1
#
_cell.length_a   1.000
_cell.length_b   1.000
_cell.length_c   1.000
_cell.angle_alpha   90.00
_cell.angle_beta   90.00
_cell.angle_gamma   90.00
#
_symmetry.space_group_name_H-M   'P 1'
#
loop_
_entity.id
_entity.type
_entity.pdbx_description
1 polymer ?
#
loop_
_entity_poly.entity_id
_entity_poly.type
_entity_poly.pdbx_seq_one_letter_code
_entity_poly.pdbx_strand_id
1 'polypeptide(L)'
;MSCHSLLGSYSAKMLPGPLLLICLPVALSALQFPVYRMQEYSLRGHSHGCRNALVQAESRTLEAELLTRHCIIMRLADFSTDRWYQALSQSAGALLILVPETLSGAPQGQQQGFLEGEMEMLRNDTWVPIYFAVEQEELLSVYEESKSVSQVLSSSSALQVMLGLVMGNGFQMVTGETQSQPISNSAIVTMEGQLRGRGEPEELPTVVIVAHYDSAGAAPWLAFGADSNGSGVAVLLEIMRLFHRLYRDPLSQPRYNLLFSLTGAGKFSYYGSKRWIEEHLDHLESSPLHENVAFVLCLDTLANGDTLHIHASRPPQEGTAQWDFIRDLESVIKLPQFQGVDVSLIHKKINLGEDILAWEHEQFSLRRIPAFTVSHLSSHQLGLKSSILDT
;
A
#
# COMPACT_ATOMS: atom_id res chain seq x y z
N MET A 1 20.55 33.57 22.92
CA MET A 1 19.58 34.64 22.57
C MET A 1 18.32 33.96 22.05
N SER A 2 17.18 34.48 22.48
CA SER A 2 15.86 33.83 22.56
C SER A 2 15.39 33.10 21.30
N CYS A 3 14.98 31.83 21.47
CA CYS A 3 14.10 31.11 20.55
C CYS A 3 12.73 31.78 20.54
N HIS A 4 12.28 32.24 19.38
CA HIS A 4 10.87 32.52 19.13
C HIS A 4 10.27 31.37 18.33
N SER A 5 9.38 30.64 19.01
CA SER A 5 8.48 29.63 18.49
C SER A 5 7.47 30.24 17.51
N LEU A 6 7.56 29.85 16.24
CA LEU A 6 6.46 29.94 15.29
C LEU A 6 5.91 28.51 15.10
N LEU A 7 5.13 28.05 16.08
CA LEU A 7 4.23 26.93 15.91
C LEU A 7 3.03 27.43 15.09
N GLY A 8 3.20 27.44 13.77
CA GLY A 8 2.08 27.53 12.84
C GLY A 8 1.27 26.24 12.97
N SER A 9 0.04 26.37 13.44
CA SER A 9 -0.94 25.29 13.50
C SER A 9 -1.29 24.85 12.07
N TYR A 10 -0.55 23.89 11.53
CA TYR A 10 -1.00 23.14 10.37
C TYR A 10 -2.10 22.17 10.84
N SER A 11 -3.34 22.63 10.73
CA SER A 11 -4.51 21.77 10.85
C SER A 11 -4.49 20.81 9.66
N ALA A 12 -3.83 19.67 9.82
CA ALA A 12 -3.99 18.52 8.93
C ALA A 12 -5.41 17.97 9.15
N LYS A 13 -6.39 18.53 8.44
CA LYS A 13 -7.69 17.89 8.29
C LYS A 13 -7.56 16.75 7.26
N MET A 14 -6.91 15.66 7.66
CA MET A 14 -7.14 14.35 7.07
C MET A 14 -7.87 13.50 8.11
N LEU A 15 -9.19 13.49 8.04
CA LEU A 15 -10.00 12.41 8.60
C LEU A 15 -11.28 12.29 7.78
N PRO A 16 -11.35 11.39 6.78
CA PRO A 16 -12.45 10.47 6.77
C PRO A 16 -12.15 9.44 7.86
N GLY A 17 -12.67 9.67 9.07
CA GLY A 17 -12.71 8.63 10.09
C GLY A 17 -13.51 7.42 9.60
N PRO A 18 -13.43 6.27 10.31
CA PRO A 18 -14.19 5.08 9.95
C PRO A 18 -15.66 5.44 9.71
N LEU A 19 -16.20 4.98 8.58
CA LEU A 19 -17.63 5.12 8.31
C LEU A 19 -18.36 4.24 9.31
N LEU A 20 -19.45 4.76 9.85
CA LEU A 20 -20.26 4.06 10.83
C LEU A 20 -21.35 3.30 10.07
N LEU A 21 -21.31 1.97 10.17
CA LEU A 21 -22.37 1.13 9.63
C LEU A 21 -23.36 0.82 10.76
N ILE A 22 -24.64 1.13 10.54
CA ILE A 22 -25.71 0.82 11.50
C ILE A 22 -26.40 -0.45 11.05
N CYS A 23 -26.46 -1.44 11.95
CA CYS A 23 -27.22 -2.66 11.78
C CYS A 23 -28.49 -2.59 12.64
N LEU A 24 -29.67 -2.63 12.01
CA LEU A 24 -30.97 -2.58 12.69
C LEU A 24 -31.68 -3.94 12.60
N PRO A 25 -31.91 -4.67 13.71
CA PRO A 25 -32.99 -5.65 13.79
C PRO A 25 -34.32 -4.90 13.92
N VAL A 26 -35.42 -5.51 13.44
CA VAL A 26 -36.79 -4.95 13.48
C VAL A 26 -37.27 -4.66 14.93
N ALA A 27 -36.53 -5.13 15.94
CA ALA A 27 -36.74 -4.75 17.34
C ALA A 27 -35.40 -4.43 18.07
N LEU A 28 -35.21 -3.14 18.35
CA LEU A 28 -34.62 -2.56 19.57
C LEU A 28 -33.10 -2.41 19.79
N SER A 29 -32.19 -2.61 18.83
CA SER A 29 -30.81 -2.11 19.02
C SER A 29 -30.06 -1.81 17.73
N ALA A 30 -29.53 -0.60 17.60
CA ALA A 30 -28.62 -0.22 16.51
C ALA A 30 -27.19 -0.65 16.88
N LEU A 31 -26.66 -1.69 16.23
CA LEU A 31 -25.24 -2.02 16.36
C LEU A 31 -24.44 -1.06 15.46
N GLN A 32 -23.41 -0.44 16.03
CA GLN A 32 -22.52 0.48 15.33
C GLN A 32 -21.10 -0.07 15.35
N PHE A 33 -20.48 -0.20 14.18
CA PHE A 33 -19.09 -0.65 14.07
C PHE A 33 -18.34 0.12 12.98
N PRO A 34 -17.00 0.27 13.13
CA PRO A 34 -16.19 0.97 12.16
C PRO A 34 -16.03 0.14 10.88
N VAL A 35 -16.24 0.78 9.73
CA VAL A 35 -15.95 0.19 8.42
C VAL A 35 -15.00 1.06 7.61
N TYR A 36 -14.21 0.40 6.77
CA TYR A 36 -13.20 1.00 5.91
C TYR A 36 -13.61 0.81 4.47
N ARG A 37 -13.91 1.91 3.78
CA ARG A 37 -14.30 1.87 2.37
C ARG A 37 -13.10 1.44 1.53
N MET A 38 -13.36 0.61 0.53
CA MET A 38 -12.38 0.32 -0.52
C MET A 38 -11.95 1.62 -1.21
N GLN A 39 -10.66 1.76 -1.51
CA GLN A 39 -10.14 2.98 -2.12
C GLN A 39 -10.82 3.32 -3.46
N GLU A 40 -10.81 4.60 -3.77
CA GLU A 40 -11.24 5.17 -5.04
C GLU A 40 -10.20 6.19 -5.48
N TYR A 41 -9.60 6.00 -6.65
CA TYR A 41 -8.67 6.98 -7.21
C TYR A 41 -8.71 6.97 -8.73
N SER A 42 -8.25 8.07 -9.33
CA SER A 42 -8.02 8.14 -10.76
C SER A 42 -6.55 8.41 -11.05
N LEU A 43 -5.95 7.56 -11.87
CA LEU A 43 -4.58 7.69 -12.33
C LEU A 43 -4.60 7.86 -13.85
N ARG A 44 -4.09 9.00 -14.34
CA ARG A 44 -4.00 9.32 -15.79
C ARG A 44 -5.33 9.19 -16.56
N GLY A 45 -6.46 9.43 -15.89
CA GLY A 45 -7.79 9.38 -16.51
C GLY A 45 -8.48 8.02 -16.43
N HIS A 46 -7.80 6.97 -15.96
CA HIS A 46 -8.43 5.70 -15.59
C HIS A 46 -8.88 5.77 -14.13
N SER A 47 -10.06 5.24 -13.84
CA SER A 47 -10.59 5.12 -12.47
C SER A 47 -10.34 3.72 -11.95
N HIS A 48 -10.05 3.61 -10.66
CA HIS A 48 -9.84 2.35 -9.97
C HIS A 48 -10.65 2.34 -8.67
N GLY A 49 -11.04 1.15 -8.24
CA GLY A 49 -11.66 0.95 -6.95
C GLY A 49 -13.19 1.12 -6.95
N CYS A 50 -13.78 1.42 -5.79
CA CYS A 50 -15.24 1.51 -5.65
C CYS A 50 -15.73 2.96 -5.74
N ARG A 51 -16.76 3.26 -6.54
CA ARG A 51 -17.24 4.65 -6.76
C ARG A 51 -18.41 5.10 -5.90
N ASN A 52 -19.06 4.17 -5.20
CA ASN A 52 -20.20 4.46 -4.35
C ASN A 52 -19.84 4.25 -2.89
N ALA A 53 -20.39 5.07 -2.00
CA ALA A 53 -20.23 4.94 -0.55
C ALA A 53 -21.55 4.62 0.18
N LEU A 54 -22.70 4.86 -0.44
CA LEU A 54 -23.98 4.70 0.22
C LEU A 54 -24.40 3.24 0.25
N VAL A 55 -24.73 2.76 1.44
CA VAL A 55 -25.29 1.44 1.69
C VAL A 55 -26.63 1.65 2.39
N GLN A 56 -27.69 1.11 1.82
CA GLN A 56 -29.00 0.99 2.45
C GLN A 56 -29.63 -0.29 1.93
N ALA A 57 -29.28 -1.41 2.56
CA ALA A 57 -29.67 -2.72 2.07
C ALA A 57 -29.81 -3.72 3.23
N GLU A 58 -30.70 -4.69 3.08
CA GLU A 58 -30.77 -5.84 3.99
C GLU A 58 -29.51 -6.70 3.82
N SER A 59 -28.97 -7.16 4.94
CA SER A 59 -27.78 -7.99 4.98
C SER A 59 -28.11 -9.43 4.64
N ARG A 60 -27.29 -10.02 3.79
CA ARG A 60 -27.33 -11.42 3.38
C ARG A 60 -25.91 -11.96 3.27
N THR A 61 -25.80 -13.26 3.16
CA THR A 61 -24.57 -13.98 2.85
C THR A 61 -24.63 -14.59 1.45
N LEU A 62 -23.52 -15.15 0.97
CA LEU A 62 -23.42 -15.74 -0.38
C LEU A 62 -24.28 -16.99 -0.58
N GLU A 63 -24.77 -17.59 0.50
CA GLU A 63 -25.68 -18.73 0.50
C GLU A 63 -27.08 -18.38 -0.02
N ALA A 64 -27.41 -17.10 -0.19
CA ALA A 64 -28.69 -16.67 -0.75
C ALA A 64 -28.76 -16.93 -2.27
N GLU A 65 -29.94 -17.34 -2.76
CA GLU A 65 -30.16 -17.56 -4.21
C GLU A 65 -30.09 -16.27 -5.04
N LEU A 66 -30.58 -15.16 -4.49
CA LEU A 66 -30.53 -13.83 -5.10
C LEU A 66 -29.75 -12.85 -4.24
N LEU A 67 -28.65 -12.32 -4.80
CA LEU A 67 -27.82 -11.31 -4.12
C LEU A 67 -28.23 -9.87 -4.46
N THR A 68 -29.11 -9.69 -5.45
CA THR A 68 -29.50 -8.38 -5.98
C THR A 68 -30.02 -7.44 -4.90
N ARG A 69 -29.46 -6.22 -4.82
CA ARG A 69 -29.82 -5.16 -3.85
C ARG A 69 -29.61 -5.48 -2.36
N HIS A 70 -28.99 -6.62 -2.02
CA HIS A 70 -28.63 -6.93 -0.64
C HIS A 70 -27.19 -6.48 -0.33
N CYS A 71 -26.91 -6.24 0.95
CA CYS A 71 -25.54 -6.07 1.45
C CYS A 71 -24.98 -7.46 1.74
N ILE A 72 -24.03 -7.92 0.94
CA ILE A 72 -23.45 -9.25 1.07
C ILE A 72 -22.31 -9.20 2.07
N ILE A 73 -22.47 -9.90 3.19
CA ILE A 73 -21.43 -10.10 4.20
C ILE A 73 -20.63 -11.34 3.83
N MET A 74 -19.31 -11.18 3.73
CA MET A 74 -18.37 -12.25 3.41
C MET A 74 -17.21 -12.20 4.39
N ARG A 75 -16.82 -13.36 4.95
CA ARG A 75 -15.58 -13.44 5.72
C ARG A 75 -14.39 -13.57 4.78
N LEU A 76 -13.26 -12.98 5.14
CA LEU A 76 -12.01 -13.12 4.36
C LEU A 76 -11.59 -14.59 4.23
N ALA A 77 -11.86 -15.41 5.24
CA ALA A 77 -11.62 -16.86 5.19
C ALA A 77 -12.48 -17.60 4.13
N ASP A 78 -13.63 -17.03 3.78
CA ASP A 78 -14.57 -17.56 2.79
C ASP A 78 -14.41 -16.91 1.41
N PHE A 79 -13.45 -15.99 1.28
CA PHE A 79 -13.22 -15.21 0.08
C PHE A 79 -12.64 -16.08 -1.04
N SER A 80 -13.17 -15.88 -2.25
CA SER A 80 -12.56 -16.36 -3.49
C SER A 80 -12.95 -15.42 -4.62
N THR A 81 -12.13 -15.37 -5.65
CA THR A 81 -12.36 -14.57 -6.85
C THR A 81 -13.70 -14.89 -7.52
N ASP A 82 -14.10 -16.17 -7.55
CA ASP A 82 -15.39 -16.59 -8.12
C ASP A 82 -16.58 -16.06 -7.33
N ARG A 83 -16.53 -16.16 -6.00
CA ARG A 83 -17.60 -15.65 -5.10
C ARG A 83 -17.71 -14.13 -5.17
N TRP A 84 -16.57 -13.46 -5.28
CA TRP A 84 -16.48 -12.02 -5.52
C TRP A 84 -17.19 -11.64 -6.84
N TYR A 85 -16.84 -12.30 -7.94
CA TYR A 85 -17.47 -12.07 -9.24
C TYR A 85 -18.96 -12.41 -9.26
N GLN A 86 -19.37 -13.45 -8.55
CA GLN A 86 -20.78 -13.79 -8.37
C GLN A 86 -21.56 -12.65 -7.71
N ALA A 87 -21.03 -12.06 -6.63
CA ALA A 87 -21.69 -10.95 -5.96
C ALA A 87 -21.82 -9.70 -6.85
N LEU A 88 -20.77 -9.38 -7.62
CA LEU A 88 -20.81 -8.28 -8.57
C LEU A 88 -21.80 -8.54 -9.73
N SER A 89 -21.74 -9.71 -10.35
CA SER A 89 -22.57 -10.07 -11.51
C SER A 89 -24.07 -10.11 -11.18
N GLN A 90 -24.43 -10.50 -9.96
CA GLN A 90 -25.82 -10.48 -9.49
C GLN A 90 -26.30 -9.10 -9.00
N SER A 91 -25.52 -8.03 -9.21
CA SER A 91 -25.86 -6.66 -8.81
C SER A 91 -26.14 -6.55 -7.30
N ALA A 92 -25.24 -7.09 -6.47
CA ALA A 92 -25.26 -6.85 -5.03
C ALA A 92 -25.35 -5.35 -4.72
N GLY A 93 -26.13 -5.00 -3.69
CA GLY A 93 -26.31 -3.61 -3.27
C GLY A 93 -25.07 -3.05 -2.58
N ALA A 94 -24.34 -3.89 -1.86
CA ALA A 94 -23.07 -3.60 -1.23
C ALA A 94 -22.32 -4.89 -0.89
N LEU A 95 -21.01 -4.79 -0.63
CA LEU A 95 -20.19 -5.88 -0.12
C LEU A 95 -19.51 -5.44 1.19
N LEU A 96 -19.64 -6.25 2.23
CA LEU A 96 -18.94 -6.09 3.50
C LEU A 96 -18.04 -7.30 3.73
N ILE A 97 -16.72 -7.07 3.70
CA ILE A 97 -15.70 -8.11 3.90
C ILE A 97 -15.20 -8.03 5.34
N LEU A 98 -15.34 -9.13 6.09
CA LEU A 98 -14.87 -9.25 7.46
C LEU A 98 -13.43 -9.75 7.47
N VAL A 99 -12.53 -8.95 8.03
CA VAL A 99 -11.08 -9.19 8.10
C VAL A 99 -10.73 -9.63 9.52
N PRO A 100 -10.10 -10.79 9.74
CA PRO A 100 -9.73 -11.22 11.09
C PRO A 100 -8.70 -10.27 11.72
N GLU A 101 -8.74 -10.11 13.05
CA GLU A 101 -7.75 -9.28 13.78
C GLU A 101 -6.31 -9.77 13.58
N THR A 102 -6.13 -11.09 13.55
CA THR A 102 -4.84 -11.73 13.32
C THR A 102 -4.91 -12.64 12.11
N LEU A 103 -4.15 -12.29 11.07
CA LEU A 103 -4.02 -13.06 9.85
C LEU A 103 -3.11 -14.29 9.99
N SER A 104 -2.38 -14.39 11.10
CA SER A 104 -1.35 -15.40 11.42
C SER A 104 -1.88 -16.84 11.44
N GLY A 105 -3.21 -17.03 11.53
CA GLY A 105 -3.85 -18.35 11.61
C GLY A 105 -4.54 -18.81 10.32
N ALA A 106 -4.62 -17.98 9.27
CA ALA A 106 -5.30 -18.36 8.04
C ALA A 106 -4.43 -19.35 7.22
N PRO A 107 -5.01 -20.44 6.67
CA PRO A 107 -4.30 -21.33 5.76
C PRO A 107 -3.68 -20.56 4.58
N GLN A 108 -2.43 -20.87 4.24
CA GLN A 108 -1.69 -20.17 3.17
C GLN A 108 -2.47 -20.09 1.84
N GLY A 109 -3.25 -21.13 1.50
CA GLY A 109 -4.07 -21.13 0.28
C GLY A 109 -5.21 -20.08 0.28
N GLN A 110 -5.79 -19.79 1.44
CA GLN A 110 -6.85 -18.77 1.56
C GLN A 110 -6.27 -17.36 1.48
N GLN A 111 -5.10 -17.14 2.10
CA GLN A 111 -4.37 -15.88 2.00
C GLN A 111 -3.99 -15.58 0.54
N GLN A 112 -3.49 -16.58 -0.18
CA GLN A 112 -3.14 -16.45 -1.60
C GLN A 112 -4.36 -16.13 -2.47
N GLY A 113 -5.48 -16.81 -2.25
CA GLY A 113 -6.73 -16.53 -2.98
C GLY A 113 -7.26 -15.12 -2.72
N PHE A 114 -7.14 -14.61 -1.49
CA PHE A 114 -7.47 -13.22 -1.18
C PHE A 114 -6.53 -12.23 -1.87
N LEU A 115 -5.21 -12.47 -1.84
CA LEU A 115 -4.24 -11.60 -2.52
C LEU A 115 -4.52 -11.44 -4.01
N GLU A 116 -4.87 -12.55 -4.67
CA GLU A 116 -5.23 -12.55 -6.08
C GLU A 116 -6.50 -11.73 -6.34
N GLY A 117 -7.54 -11.91 -5.53
CA GLY A 117 -8.76 -11.12 -5.63
C GLY A 117 -8.56 -9.65 -5.25
N GLU A 118 -7.72 -9.34 -4.26
CA GLU A 118 -7.39 -7.98 -3.87
C GLU A 118 -6.66 -7.24 -4.99
N MET A 119 -5.69 -7.88 -5.65
CA MET A 119 -5.04 -7.31 -6.82
C MET A 119 -6.03 -7.01 -7.95
N GLU A 120 -7.04 -7.86 -8.13
CA GLU A 120 -8.07 -7.66 -9.14
C GLU A 120 -9.05 -6.54 -8.77
N MET A 121 -9.45 -6.47 -7.50
CA MET A 121 -10.21 -5.36 -6.93
C MET A 121 -9.51 -4.02 -7.17
N LEU A 122 -8.19 -3.97 -6.98
CA LEU A 122 -7.40 -2.75 -7.17
C LEU A 122 -7.21 -2.37 -8.64
N ARG A 123 -7.25 -3.33 -9.56
CA ARG A 123 -7.12 -3.07 -11.00
C ARG A 123 -8.42 -2.57 -11.62
N ASN A 124 -9.55 -3.12 -11.19
CA ASN A 124 -10.86 -2.85 -11.78
C ASN A 124 -11.59 -1.72 -11.04
N ASP A 125 -12.51 -1.06 -11.73
CA ASP A 125 -13.47 -0.16 -11.10
C ASP A 125 -14.85 -0.82 -10.93
N THR A 126 -15.58 -0.39 -9.91
CA THR A 126 -16.90 -0.91 -9.62
C THR A 126 -17.80 0.13 -8.98
N TRP A 127 -19.09 0.06 -9.30
CA TRP A 127 -20.13 0.89 -8.70
C TRP A 127 -20.68 0.30 -7.39
N VAL A 128 -20.39 -0.96 -7.11
CA VAL A 128 -20.82 -1.62 -5.87
C VAL A 128 -19.97 -1.06 -4.73
N PRO A 129 -20.58 -0.48 -3.67
CA PRO A 129 -19.85 -0.03 -2.50
C PRO A 129 -19.27 -1.25 -1.77
N ILE A 130 -17.95 -1.21 -1.51
CA ILE A 130 -17.23 -2.29 -0.83
C ILE A 130 -16.60 -1.73 0.43
N TYR A 131 -16.83 -2.43 1.53
CA TYR A 131 -16.36 -2.08 2.85
C TYR A 131 -15.63 -3.25 3.47
N PHE A 132 -14.63 -2.93 4.28
CA PHE A 132 -13.89 -3.86 5.10
C PHE A 132 -14.18 -3.54 6.56
N ALA A 133 -14.38 -4.55 7.40
CA ALA A 133 -14.51 -4.40 8.83
C ALA A 133 -13.63 -5.44 9.52
N VAL A 134 -13.01 -5.06 10.63
CA VAL A 134 -12.29 -6.03 11.46
C VAL A 134 -13.33 -6.91 12.16
N GLU A 135 -13.08 -8.22 12.22
CA GLU A 135 -13.94 -9.19 12.89
C GLU A 135 -14.10 -8.80 14.37
N GLN A 136 -15.35 -8.62 14.79
CA GLN A 136 -15.76 -8.37 16.17
C GLN A 136 -16.84 -9.38 16.55
N GLU A 137 -16.96 -9.72 17.82
CA GLU A 137 -17.90 -10.76 18.29
C GLU A 137 -19.35 -10.45 17.88
N GLU A 138 -19.75 -9.19 17.99
CA GLU A 138 -21.08 -8.73 17.59
C GLU A 138 -21.29 -8.84 16.07
N LEU A 139 -20.28 -8.47 15.28
CA LEU A 139 -20.35 -8.52 13.81
C LEU A 139 -20.37 -9.96 13.28
N LEU A 140 -19.65 -10.86 13.95
CA LEU A 140 -19.71 -12.29 13.67
C LEU A 140 -21.08 -12.88 14.01
N SER A 141 -21.71 -12.43 15.11
CA SER A 141 -23.08 -12.86 15.44
C SER A 141 -24.08 -12.45 14.36
N VAL A 142 -23.96 -11.23 13.84
CA VAL A 142 -24.78 -10.74 12.70
C VAL A 142 -24.53 -11.57 11.45
N TYR A 143 -23.27 -11.92 11.15
CA TYR A 143 -22.93 -12.78 10.02
C TYR A 143 -23.59 -14.16 10.14
N GLU A 144 -23.49 -14.83 11.29
CA GLU A 144 -24.04 -16.18 11.49
C GLU A 144 -25.58 -16.19 11.44
N GLU A 145 -26.25 -15.19 12.01
CA GLU A 145 -27.71 -15.05 11.91
C GLU A 145 -28.12 -14.80 10.45
N SER A 146 -27.46 -13.87 9.73
CA SER A 146 -27.71 -13.63 8.31
C SER A 146 -27.43 -14.85 7.43
N LYS A 147 -26.45 -15.68 7.79
CA LYS A 147 -26.16 -16.96 7.13
C LYS A 147 -27.28 -17.96 7.31
N SER A 148 -27.77 -18.10 8.55
CA SER A 148 -28.90 -19.00 8.86
C SER A 148 -30.16 -18.61 8.07
N VAL A 149 -30.45 -17.30 7.97
CA VAL A 149 -31.60 -16.77 7.21
C VAL A 149 -31.42 -17.03 5.72
N SER A 150 -30.25 -16.75 5.15
CA SER A 150 -29.97 -17.04 3.73
C SER A 150 -30.20 -18.51 3.37
N GLN A 151 -29.71 -19.43 4.21
CA GLN A 151 -29.86 -20.87 3.99
C GLN A 151 -31.31 -21.33 4.08
N VAL A 152 -32.06 -20.84 5.07
CA VAL A 152 -33.50 -21.16 5.21
C VAL A 152 -34.28 -20.68 3.99
N LEU A 153 -34.02 -19.45 3.52
CA LEU A 153 -34.74 -18.89 2.37
C LEU A 153 -34.41 -19.64 1.06
N SER A 154 -33.18 -20.12 0.90
CA SER A 154 -32.78 -20.91 -0.28
C SER A 154 -33.35 -22.34 -0.33
N SER A 155 -33.68 -22.92 0.83
CA SER A 155 -34.10 -24.33 0.93
C SER A 155 -35.61 -24.51 1.13
N SER A 156 -36.36 -23.40 1.21
CA SER A 156 -37.76 -23.39 1.61
C SER A 156 -38.74 -23.25 0.45
N SER A 157 -39.94 -23.82 0.63
CA SER A 157 -41.07 -23.56 -0.27
C SER A 157 -41.45 -22.07 -0.26
N ALA A 158 -42.02 -21.55 -1.36
CA ALA A 158 -42.37 -20.12 -1.50
C ALA A 158 -43.23 -19.58 -0.34
N LEU A 159 -44.07 -20.41 0.29
CA LEU A 159 -44.91 -20.04 1.41
C LEU A 159 -44.12 -19.96 2.74
N GLN A 160 -43.11 -20.82 2.92
CA GLN A 160 -42.14 -20.70 4.03
C GLN A 160 -41.20 -19.51 3.85
N VAL A 161 -40.82 -19.17 2.62
CA VAL A 161 -40.05 -17.95 2.32
C VAL A 161 -40.84 -16.70 2.73
N MET A 162 -42.12 -16.61 2.39
CA MET A 162 -42.98 -15.49 2.81
C MET A 162 -43.15 -15.43 4.33
N LEU A 163 -43.36 -16.57 5.01
CA LEU A 163 -43.42 -16.61 6.47
C LEU A 163 -42.08 -16.24 7.13
N GLY A 164 -40.97 -16.69 6.54
CA GLY A 164 -39.60 -16.39 7.00
C GLY A 164 -39.23 -14.92 6.84
N LEU A 165 -39.70 -14.24 5.78
CA LEU A 165 -39.51 -12.78 5.62
C LEU A 165 -40.33 -11.96 6.63
N VAL A 166 -41.48 -12.48 7.09
CA VAL A 166 -42.33 -11.81 8.09
C VAL A 166 -41.84 -12.08 9.52
N MET A 167 -41.22 -13.24 9.76
CA MET A 167 -40.72 -13.67 11.08
C MET A 167 -39.23 -13.40 11.29
N GLY A 168 -38.46 -13.24 10.22
CA GLY A 168 -37.00 -13.10 10.26
C GLY A 168 -36.59 -11.68 10.62
N ASN A 169 -35.73 -11.55 11.62
CA ASN A 169 -35.07 -10.29 11.93
C ASN A 169 -33.99 -10.02 10.89
N GLY A 170 -34.38 -9.55 9.71
CA GLY A 170 -33.45 -9.09 8.70
C GLY A 170 -32.65 -7.90 9.22
N PHE A 171 -31.34 -8.03 9.28
CA PHE A 171 -30.45 -6.93 9.62
C PHE A 171 -30.37 -5.94 8.45
N GLN A 172 -30.72 -4.68 8.67
CA GLN A 172 -30.51 -3.63 7.67
C GLN A 172 -29.18 -2.94 7.90
N MET A 173 -28.33 -2.90 6.86
CA MET A 173 -27.06 -2.17 6.85
C MET A 173 -27.24 -0.78 6.26
N VAL A 174 -26.77 0.22 7.01
CA VAL A 174 -26.85 1.63 6.61
C VAL A 174 -25.51 2.34 6.82
N THR A 175 -24.98 3.01 5.80
CA THR A 175 -23.89 3.99 5.95
C THR A 175 -24.45 5.41 6.05
N GLY A 176 -23.60 6.38 6.44
CA GLY A 176 -23.98 7.80 6.50
C GLY A 176 -24.60 8.32 5.19
N GLU A 177 -25.41 9.38 5.28
CA GLU A 177 -26.29 9.85 4.19
C GLU A 177 -25.59 10.58 3.03
N THR A 178 -24.27 10.75 3.07
CA THR A 178 -23.54 11.59 2.10
C THR A 178 -22.57 10.76 1.26
N GLN A 179 -22.61 10.98 -0.06
CA GLN A 179 -21.61 10.43 -0.98
C GLN A 179 -20.24 11.04 -0.69
N SER A 180 -19.19 10.23 -0.76
CA SER A 180 -17.82 10.75 -0.65
C SER A 180 -17.50 11.67 -1.83
N GLN A 181 -16.74 12.71 -1.57
CA GLN A 181 -16.29 13.66 -2.59
C GLN A 181 -14.83 13.36 -2.95
N PRO A 182 -14.46 13.47 -4.25
CA PRO A 182 -13.09 13.27 -4.67
C PRO A 182 -12.17 14.34 -4.08
N ILE A 183 -11.03 13.91 -3.56
CA ILE A 183 -9.97 14.82 -3.11
C ILE A 183 -9.13 15.17 -4.34
N SER A 184 -9.22 16.42 -4.79
CA SER A 184 -8.33 16.95 -5.82
C SER A 184 -7.10 17.58 -5.20
N ASN A 185 -5.95 17.48 -5.89
CA ASN A 185 -4.68 18.09 -5.49
C ASN A 185 -4.26 17.77 -4.05
N SER A 186 -4.21 16.48 -3.71
CA SER A 186 -3.65 16.06 -2.42
C SER A 186 -2.19 16.50 -2.29
N ALA A 187 -1.85 17.09 -1.15
CA ALA A 187 -0.46 17.41 -0.84
C ALA A 187 0.30 16.11 -0.56
N ILE A 188 1.31 15.83 -1.37
CA ILE A 188 2.27 14.75 -1.15
C ILE A 188 3.52 15.38 -0.56
N VAL A 189 3.90 14.95 0.64
CA VAL A 189 5.08 15.49 1.32
C VAL A 189 6.27 14.58 1.04
N THR A 190 7.38 15.17 0.61
CA THR A 190 8.68 14.51 0.56
C THR A 190 9.54 15.07 1.69
N MET A 191 10.22 14.20 2.43
CA MET A 191 11.13 14.61 3.51
C MET A 191 12.57 14.35 3.09
N GLU A 192 13.45 15.31 3.34
CA GLU A 192 14.84 15.22 2.92
C GLU A 192 15.80 15.48 4.08
N GLY A 193 16.93 14.77 4.05
CA GLY A 193 18.05 15.00 4.95
C GLY A 193 19.36 14.90 4.19
N GLN A 194 20.31 15.79 4.46
CA GLN A 194 21.60 15.79 3.76
C GLN A 194 22.76 15.68 4.76
N LEU A 195 23.73 14.83 4.45
CA LEU A 195 25.05 14.79 5.08
C LEU A 195 26.10 15.20 4.06
N ARG A 196 26.82 16.28 4.34
CA ARG A 196 27.85 16.82 3.44
C ARG A 196 29.18 16.12 3.66
N GLY A 197 29.83 15.73 2.57
CA GLY A 197 31.14 15.11 2.60
C GLY A 197 32.25 16.11 2.95
N ARG A 198 33.46 15.60 3.11
CA ARG A 198 34.65 16.41 3.37
C ARG A 198 35.17 17.06 2.08
N GLY A 199 35.07 18.37 1.98
CA GLY A 199 35.49 19.17 0.82
C GLY A 199 34.44 20.21 0.44
N GLU A 200 34.59 20.81 -0.75
CA GLU A 200 33.57 21.68 -1.32
C GLU A 200 32.36 20.84 -1.76
N PRO A 201 31.17 21.01 -1.16
CA PRO A 201 30.04 20.12 -1.38
C PRO A 201 29.61 20.00 -2.84
N GLU A 202 29.75 21.09 -3.60
CA GLU A 202 29.38 21.17 -5.02
C GLU A 202 30.30 20.34 -5.92
N GLU A 203 31.54 20.07 -5.51
CA GLU A 203 32.50 19.27 -6.29
C GLU A 203 32.46 17.77 -5.94
N LEU A 204 31.77 17.41 -4.85
CA LEU A 204 31.74 16.04 -4.37
C LEU A 204 30.62 15.22 -5.02
N PRO A 205 30.88 13.94 -5.33
CA PRO A 205 29.83 13.04 -5.76
C PRO A 205 28.77 12.84 -4.65
N THR A 206 27.51 12.78 -5.05
CA THR A 206 26.35 12.60 -4.18
C THR A 206 25.72 11.24 -4.40
N VAL A 207 25.54 10.47 -3.33
CA VAL A 207 24.71 9.27 -3.32
C VAL A 207 23.36 9.63 -2.72
N VAL A 208 22.29 9.31 -3.44
CA VAL A 208 20.92 9.52 -2.97
C VAL A 208 20.37 8.18 -2.48
N ILE A 209 19.80 8.14 -1.29
CA ILE A 209 19.18 6.96 -0.70
C ILE A 209 17.70 7.30 -0.50
N VAL A 210 16.84 6.53 -1.16
CA VAL A 210 15.40 6.83 -1.25
C VAL A 210 14.60 5.64 -0.73
N ALA A 211 13.54 5.93 0.01
CA ALA A 211 12.48 4.97 0.29
C ALA A 211 11.14 5.70 0.22
N HIS A 212 10.11 5.06 -0.33
CA HIS A 212 8.76 5.60 -0.24
C HIS A 212 8.11 5.13 1.08
N TYR A 213 7.37 6.03 1.77
CA TYR A 213 6.81 5.75 3.09
C TYR A 213 5.33 5.36 3.09
N ASP A 214 4.69 5.35 1.92
CA ASP A 214 3.31 4.98 1.75
C ASP A 214 3.13 3.48 1.45
N SER A 215 1.98 2.97 1.84
CA SER A 215 1.46 1.63 1.62
C SER A 215 0.17 1.69 0.78
N ALA A 216 -0.28 0.54 0.28
CA ALA A 216 -1.55 0.43 -0.43
C ALA A 216 -2.18 -0.94 -0.18
N GLY A 217 -3.49 -1.00 -0.34
CA GLY A 217 -4.32 -2.19 -0.24
C GLY A 217 -5.75 -1.85 -0.66
N ALA A 218 -6.66 -2.82 -0.69
CA ALA A 218 -8.05 -2.54 -1.03
C ALA A 218 -8.66 -1.49 -0.08
N ALA A 219 -8.37 -1.59 1.22
CA ALA A 219 -8.72 -0.57 2.21
C ALA A 219 -7.44 0.13 2.73
N PRO A 220 -7.15 1.39 2.33
CA PRO A 220 -5.92 2.09 2.73
C PRO A 220 -5.71 2.17 4.24
N TRP A 221 -6.80 2.27 5.02
CA TRP A 221 -6.71 2.34 6.48
C TRP A 221 -6.24 1.03 7.14
N LEU A 222 -6.45 -0.10 6.47
CA LEU A 222 -5.99 -1.42 6.92
C LEU A 222 -4.64 -1.81 6.29
N ALA A 223 -4.15 -1.03 5.32
CA ALA A 223 -2.88 -1.30 4.64
C ALA A 223 -1.70 -0.76 5.47
N PHE A 224 -1.24 -1.53 6.46
CA PHE A 224 -0.11 -1.10 7.30
C PHE A 224 1.20 -1.01 6.52
N GLY A 225 1.45 -1.94 5.61
CA GLY A 225 2.63 -1.90 4.74
C GLY A 225 3.92 -2.20 5.47
N ALA A 226 3.91 -3.14 6.42
CA ALA A 226 5.05 -3.43 7.29
C ALA A 226 6.33 -3.74 6.49
N ASP A 227 6.25 -4.64 5.51
CA ASP A 227 7.35 -4.86 4.59
C ASP A 227 7.28 -3.94 3.37
N SER A 228 6.09 -3.48 2.97
CA SER A 228 5.88 -2.66 1.78
C SER A 228 5.25 -1.28 2.13
N ASN A 229 6.05 -0.28 2.50
CA ASN A 229 7.51 -0.27 2.54
C ASN A 229 8.07 0.22 3.89
N GLY A 230 7.38 -0.12 4.98
CA GLY A 230 7.83 0.20 6.35
C GLY A 230 9.25 -0.30 6.62
N SER A 231 9.61 -1.45 6.08
CA SER A 231 10.96 -2.02 6.17
C SER A 231 12.02 -1.17 5.46
N GLY A 232 11.75 -0.70 4.24
CA GLY A 232 12.64 0.20 3.51
C GLY A 232 12.83 1.54 4.23
N VAL A 233 11.75 2.09 4.81
CA VAL A 233 11.81 3.29 5.66
C VAL A 233 12.66 3.05 6.90
N ALA A 234 12.46 1.93 7.60
CA ALA A 234 13.24 1.58 8.80
C ALA A 234 14.74 1.45 8.46
N VAL A 235 15.07 0.77 7.37
CA VAL A 235 16.45 0.63 6.88
C VAL A 235 17.04 2.00 6.55
N LEU A 236 16.31 2.87 5.84
CA LEU A 236 16.77 4.22 5.51
C LEU A 236 17.11 5.03 6.76
N LEU A 237 16.23 5.02 7.77
CA LEU A 237 16.42 5.74 9.02
C LEU A 237 17.62 5.20 9.82
N GLU A 238 17.82 3.89 9.84
CA GLU A 238 18.98 3.28 10.49
C GLU A 238 20.29 3.60 9.76
N ILE A 239 20.30 3.53 8.43
CA ILE A 239 21.43 3.95 7.60
C ILE A 239 21.78 5.41 7.92
N MET A 240 20.77 6.30 7.92
CA MET A 240 20.97 7.72 8.26
C MET A 240 21.56 7.89 9.67
N ARG A 241 21.07 7.16 10.66
CA ARG A 241 21.59 7.20 12.04
C ARG A 241 23.05 6.74 12.13
N LEU A 242 23.43 5.69 11.39
CA LEU A 242 24.80 5.17 11.34
C LEU A 242 25.74 6.14 10.63
N PHE A 243 25.35 6.64 9.46
CA PHE A 243 26.16 7.59 8.69
C PHE A 243 26.29 8.93 9.38
N HIS A 244 25.29 9.39 10.13
CA HIS A 244 25.42 10.61 10.93
C HIS A 244 26.61 10.54 11.90
N ARG A 245 26.87 9.38 12.51
CA ARG A 245 28.03 9.19 13.40
C ARG A 245 29.34 9.23 12.62
N LEU A 246 29.39 8.58 11.45
CA LEU A 246 30.56 8.54 10.58
C LEU A 246 30.94 9.94 10.03
N TYR A 247 29.94 10.72 9.64
CA TYR A 247 30.10 12.06 9.06
C TYR A 247 30.41 13.14 10.11
N ARG A 248 30.18 12.85 11.40
CA ARG A 248 30.44 13.80 12.50
C ARG A 248 31.92 13.92 12.84
N ASP A 249 32.71 12.87 12.61
CA ASP A 249 34.15 12.89 12.87
C ASP A 249 34.93 13.33 11.60
N PRO A 250 35.63 14.48 11.62
CA PRO A 250 36.39 14.98 10.48
C PRO A 250 37.49 14.03 9.95
N LEU A 251 37.95 13.10 10.78
CA LEU A 251 38.96 12.10 10.40
C LEU A 251 38.37 10.95 9.60
N SER A 252 37.13 10.56 9.87
CA SER A 252 36.42 9.48 9.17
C SER A 252 35.42 9.99 8.12
N GLN A 253 35.21 11.30 8.03
CA GLN A 253 34.26 11.90 7.10
C GLN A 253 34.66 11.61 5.63
N PRO A 254 33.81 10.90 4.87
CA PRO A 254 34.12 10.54 3.49
C PRO A 254 33.96 11.74 2.53
N ARG A 255 34.55 11.62 1.34
CA ARG A 255 34.44 12.62 0.26
C ARG A 255 33.23 12.36 -0.66
N TYR A 256 32.09 12.07 -0.05
CA TYR A 256 30.80 11.88 -0.72
C TYR A 256 29.73 12.64 0.05
N ASN A 257 28.78 13.26 -0.66
CA ASN A 257 27.55 13.72 -0.05
C ASN A 257 26.55 12.55 0.03
N LEU A 258 25.77 12.47 1.11
CA LEU A 258 24.61 11.60 1.20
C LEU A 258 23.36 12.45 1.26
N LEU A 259 22.40 12.11 0.41
CA LEU A 259 21.07 12.69 0.40
C LEU A 259 20.06 11.59 0.70
N PHE A 260 19.31 11.75 1.77
CA PHE A 260 18.23 10.84 2.18
C PHE A 260 16.91 11.45 1.77
N SER A 261 16.06 10.68 1.10
CA SER A 261 14.73 11.14 0.69
C SER A 261 13.67 10.11 1.07
N LEU A 262 12.65 10.56 1.79
CA LEU A 262 11.44 9.81 2.09
C LEU A 262 10.30 10.36 1.24
N THR A 263 9.88 9.61 0.23
CA THR A 263 8.92 10.04 -0.79
C THR A 263 7.51 9.51 -0.45
N GLY A 264 6.48 10.32 -0.71
CA GLY A 264 5.09 9.86 -0.65
C GLY A 264 4.59 9.38 -2.01
N ALA A 265 3.42 8.74 -2.04
CA ALA A 265 2.77 8.26 -3.26
C ALA A 265 3.65 7.33 -4.13
N GLY A 266 4.49 6.50 -3.49
CA GLY A 266 5.18 5.35 -4.07
C GLY A 266 4.24 4.39 -4.78
N LYS A 267 3.08 4.10 -4.17
CA LYS A 267 2.09 3.15 -4.72
C LYS A 267 1.30 3.69 -5.90
N PHE A 268 1.38 4.99 -6.16
CA PHE A 268 0.79 5.64 -7.33
C PHE A 268 1.84 5.90 -8.42
N SER A 269 2.56 4.84 -8.80
CA SER A 269 3.66 4.90 -9.76
C SER A 269 4.78 5.86 -9.33
N TYR A 270 5.11 5.91 -8.03
CA TYR A 270 6.19 6.73 -7.47
C TYR A 270 6.04 8.22 -7.83
N TYR A 271 4.83 8.74 -7.68
CA TYR A 271 4.51 10.11 -8.06
C TYR A 271 5.27 11.15 -7.23
N GLY A 272 5.49 10.89 -5.93
CA GLY A 272 6.31 11.76 -5.09
C GLY A 272 7.75 11.85 -5.59
N SER A 273 8.37 10.72 -5.91
CA SER A 273 9.74 10.67 -6.46
C SER A 273 9.81 11.36 -7.82
N LYS A 274 8.79 11.18 -8.69
CA LYS A 274 8.69 11.92 -9.95
C LYS A 274 8.69 13.43 -9.73
N ARG A 275 7.83 13.94 -8.84
CA ARG A 275 7.72 15.37 -8.54
C ARG A 275 9.01 15.91 -7.94
N TRP A 276 9.58 15.16 -7.02
CA TRP A 276 10.86 15.45 -6.40
C TRP A 276 11.98 15.64 -7.43
N ILE A 277 12.09 14.72 -8.39
CA ILE A 277 13.07 14.80 -9.49
C ILE A 277 12.80 16.02 -10.37
N GLU A 278 11.54 16.29 -10.73
CA GLU A 278 11.18 17.45 -11.56
C GLU A 278 11.58 18.77 -10.88
N GLU A 279 11.24 18.95 -9.60
CA GLU A 279 11.62 20.12 -8.82
C GLU A 279 13.14 20.28 -8.73
N HIS A 280 13.86 19.19 -8.47
CA HIS A 280 15.32 19.22 -8.38
C HIS A 280 16.01 19.44 -9.73
N LEU A 281 15.42 19.04 -10.86
CA LEU A 281 16.02 19.32 -12.17
C LEU A 281 15.74 20.75 -12.65
N ASP A 282 14.60 21.33 -12.25
CA ASP A 282 14.23 22.70 -12.61
C ASP A 282 15.05 23.76 -11.83
N HIS A 283 15.54 23.43 -10.63
CA HIS A 283 16.36 24.31 -9.79
C HIS A 283 17.88 24.13 -10.01
N LEU A 284 18.34 24.53 -11.19
CA LEU A 284 19.72 24.35 -11.70
C LEU A 284 20.85 24.85 -10.78
N GLU A 285 20.61 25.89 -9.97
CA GLU A 285 21.67 26.54 -9.17
C GLU A 285 21.86 25.98 -7.76
N SER A 286 20.98 25.08 -7.28
CA SER A 286 21.05 24.58 -5.88
C SER A 286 20.83 23.09 -5.72
N SER A 287 20.51 22.39 -6.82
CA SER A 287 20.09 21.00 -6.75
C SER A 287 21.27 20.02 -6.74
N PRO A 288 21.38 19.14 -5.74
CA PRO A 288 22.36 18.06 -5.75
C PRO A 288 22.14 17.05 -6.88
N LEU A 289 20.99 17.08 -7.57
CA LEU A 289 20.68 16.17 -8.68
C LEU A 289 21.26 16.60 -10.03
N HIS A 290 21.63 17.87 -10.20
CA HIS A 290 21.85 18.42 -11.54
C HIS A 290 23.18 17.95 -12.17
N GLU A 291 24.25 17.71 -11.40
CA GLU A 291 25.58 17.46 -12.01
C GLU A 291 26.42 16.37 -11.36
N ASN A 292 26.28 16.11 -10.06
CA ASN A 292 27.21 15.24 -9.32
C ASN A 292 26.56 14.03 -8.66
N VAL A 293 25.44 13.52 -9.18
CA VAL A 293 24.85 12.27 -8.68
C VAL A 293 25.69 11.07 -9.12
N ALA A 294 26.31 10.40 -8.16
CA ALA A 294 26.99 9.14 -8.40
C ALA A 294 25.99 8.03 -8.73
N PHE A 295 24.98 7.86 -7.87
CA PHE A 295 23.83 7.00 -8.09
C PHE A 295 22.73 7.24 -7.05
N VAL A 296 21.55 6.69 -7.35
CA VAL A 296 20.40 6.60 -6.45
C VAL A 296 20.17 5.15 -6.04
N LEU A 297 20.14 4.90 -4.73
CA LEU A 297 19.80 3.64 -4.09
C LEU A 297 18.35 3.72 -3.59
N CYS A 298 17.44 3.01 -4.23
CA CYS A 298 16.05 2.89 -3.76
C CYS A 298 15.92 1.66 -2.86
N LEU A 299 15.34 1.82 -1.67
CA LEU A 299 15.12 0.76 -0.68
C LEU A 299 13.65 0.35 -0.71
N ASP A 300 13.37 -0.93 -0.96
CA ASP A 300 12.01 -1.41 -1.14
C ASP A 300 11.86 -2.85 -0.62
N THR A 301 10.99 -3.08 0.35
CA THR A 301 10.63 -4.43 0.82
C THR A 301 11.86 -5.25 1.24
N LEU A 302 12.39 -4.97 2.43
CA LEU A 302 13.68 -5.47 2.94
C LEU A 302 13.58 -6.24 4.28
N ALA A 303 12.39 -6.50 4.81
CA ALA A 303 12.25 -7.13 6.14
C ALA A 303 12.27 -8.67 6.12
N ASN A 304 12.00 -9.32 4.98
CA ASN A 304 11.80 -10.77 4.93
C ASN A 304 12.85 -11.49 4.08
N GLY A 305 13.24 -12.69 4.50
CA GLY A 305 14.16 -13.58 3.77
C GLY A 305 15.64 -13.24 3.88
N ASP A 306 16.47 -14.15 3.35
CA ASP A 306 17.94 -14.05 3.36
C ASP A 306 18.51 -13.66 1.98
N THR A 307 17.66 -13.25 1.05
CA THR A 307 18.04 -12.92 -0.33
C THR A 307 17.88 -11.42 -0.58
N LEU A 308 18.85 -10.83 -1.27
CA LEU A 308 18.85 -9.43 -1.65
C LEU A 308 19.00 -9.30 -3.17
N HIS A 309 17.97 -8.77 -3.82
CA HIS A 309 17.95 -8.53 -5.25
C HIS A 309 18.18 -7.06 -5.57
N ILE A 310 19.15 -6.80 -6.44
CA ILE A 310 19.43 -5.48 -6.98
C ILE A 310 18.73 -5.38 -8.33
N HIS A 311 17.67 -4.59 -8.41
CA HIS A 311 16.88 -4.34 -9.61
C HIS A 311 17.41 -3.11 -10.34
N ALA A 312 17.81 -3.28 -11.59
CA ALA A 312 18.31 -2.18 -12.41
C ALA A 312 17.65 -2.15 -13.80
N SER A 313 17.31 -0.95 -14.25
CA SER A 313 16.78 -0.70 -15.60
C SER A 313 17.85 -0.78 -16.69
N ARG A 314 19.11 -0.54 -16.31
CA ARG A 314 20.29 -0.67 -17.16
C ARG A 314 21.38 -1.36 -16.34
N PRO A 315 22.08 -2.37 -16.89
CA PRO A 315 23.19 -2.99 -16.18
C PRO A 315 24.29 -1.96 -15.88
N PRO A 316 24.78 -1.87 -14.64
CA PRO A 316 25.89 -0.99 -14.28
C PRO A 316 27.14 -1.33 -15.10
N GLN A 317 27.76 -0.31 -15.69
CA GLN A 317 28.97 -0.48 -16.50
C GLN A 317 30.21 -0.46 -15.61
N GLU A 318 31.24 -1.22 -15.98
CA GLU A 318 32.53 -1.20 -15.28
C GLU A 318 33.10 0.23 -15.20
N GLY A 319 33.62 0.60 -14.02
CA GLY A 319 34.14 1.94 -13.75
C GLY A 319 33.09 2.98 -13.37
N THR A 320 31.81 2.62 -13.29
CA THR A 320 30.76 3.48 -12.70
C THR A 320 30.65 3.27 -11.19
N ALA A 321 30.23 4.30 -10.46
CA ALA A 321 30.01 4.22 -9.01
C ALA A 321 28.99 3.15 -8.61
N GLN A 322 28.00 2.88 -9.46
CA GLN A 322 27.03 1.78 -9.28
C GLN A 322 27.71 0.42 -9.33
N TRP A 323 28.61 0.22 -10.30
CA TRP A 323 29.36 -1.03 -10.43
C TRP A 323 30.32 -1.25 -9.27
N ASP A 324 31.03 -0.20 -8.84
CA ASP A 324 31.91 -0.25 -7.67
C ASP A 324 31.12 -0.60 -6.39
N PHE A 325 29.95 0.03 -6.20
CA PHE A 325 29.07 -0.29 -5.07
C PHE A 325 28.66 -1.76 -5.04
N ILE A 326 28.23 -2.31 -6.18
CA ILE A 326 27.80 -3.72 -6.26
C ILE A 326 28.96 -4.66 -5.96
N ARG A 327 30.14 -4.41 -6.55
CA ARG A 327 31.34 -5.22 -6.27
C ARG A 327 31.73 -5.16 -4.80
N ASP A 328 31.69 -3.98 -4.20
CA ASP A 328 32.04 -3.80 -2.79
C ASP A 328 31.02 -4.52 -1.90
N LEU A 329 29.73 -4.46 -2.22
CA LEU A 329 28.68 -5.21 -1.55
C LEU A 329 28.90 -6.73 -1.64
N GLU A 330 29.18 -7.26 -2.83
CA GLU A 330 29.52 -8.67 -3.03
C GLU A 330 30.77 -9.09 -2.24
N SER A 331 31.74 -8.18 -2.06
CA SER A 331 32.93 -8.44 -1.26
C SER A 331 32.63 -8.50 0.24
N VAL A 332 31.75 -7.61 0.73
CA VAL A 332 31.33 -7.55 2.13
C VAL A 332 30.54 -8.80 2.50
N ILE A 333 29.67 -9.27 1.62
CA ILE A 333 28.77 -10.41 1.90
C ILE A 333 29.53 -11.75 1.96
N LYS A 334 30.71 -11.82 1.36
CA LYS A 334 31.63 -12.97 1.52
C LYS A 334 32.25 -13.06 2.91
N LEU A 335 32.11 -12.04 3.76
CA LEU A 335 32.64 -12.09 5.13
C LEU A 335 31.86 -13.09 6.00
N PRO A 336 32.50 -13.76 6.97
CA PRO A 336 31.86 -14.80 7.79
C PRO A 336 30.60 -14.35 8.53
N GLN A 337 30.50 -13.07 8.88
CA GLN A 337 29.34 -12.50 9.57
C GLN A 337 28.06 -12.40 8.72
N PHE A 338 28.17 -12.53 7.40
CA PHE A 338 27.05 -12.43 6.45
C PHE A 338 26.79 -13.77 5.74
N GLN A 339 27.27 -14.88 6.30
CA GLN A 339 26.96 -16.22 5.78
C GLN A 339 25.45 -16.44 5.73
N GLY A 340 24.95 -16.86 4.57
CA GLY A 340 23.53 -17.10 4.31
C GLY A 340 22.84 -15.99 3.52
N VAL A 341 23.43 -14.81 3.41
CA VAL A 341 22.89 -13.73 2.57
C VAL A 341 23.28 -13.95 1.11
N ASP A 342 22.30 -14.11 0.23
CA ASP A 342 22.52 -14.22 -1.22
C ASP A 342 22.21 -12.89 -1.92
N VAL A 343 23.06 -12.47 -2.85
CA VAL A 343 22.86 -11.24 -3.62
C VAL A 343 22.90 -11.50 -5.09
N SER A 344 21.90 -10.98 -5.80
CA SER A 344 21.82 -11.10 -7.25
C SER A 344 21.39 -9.80 -7.91
N LEU A 345 21.91 -9.58 -9.12
CA LEU A 345 21.54 -8.47 -9.98
C LEU A 345 20.45 -8.92 -10.96
N ILE A 346 19.28 -8.29 -10.87
CA ILE A 346 18.14 -8.51 -11.75
C ILE A 346 18.01 -7.30 -12.68
N HIS A 347 18.16 -7.54 -13.98
CA HIS A 347 17.96 -6.51 -14.99
C HIS A 347 16.59 -6.65 -15.66
N LYS A 348 15.78 -5.60 -15.57
CA LYS A 348 14.47 -5.49 -16.23
C LYS A 348 14.39 -4.16 -16.98
N LYS A 349 14.11 -4.20 -18.29
CA LYS A 349 13.87 -2.97 -19.05
C LYS A 349 12.54 -2.33 -18.65
N ILE A 350 12.52 -1.00 -18.59
CA ILE A 350 11.31 -0.23 -18.31
C ILE A 350 10.30 -0.44 -19.44
N ASN A 351 9.06 -0.83 -19.08
CA ASN A 351 7.97 -0.95 -20.04
C ASN A 351 7.22 0.39 -20.13
N LEU A 352 7.46 1.15 -21.21
CA LEU A 352 6.79 2.44 -21.42
C LEU A 352 5.30 2.33 -21.76
N GLY A 353 4.81 1.11 -22.08
CA GLY A 353 3.40 0.86 -22.37
C GLY A 353 2.56 0.55 -21.12
N GLU A 354 3.18 0.35 -19.96
CA GLU A 354 2.46 0.15 -18.70
C GLU A 354 2.24 1.49 -17.98
N ASP A 355 1.05 1.64 -17.38
CA ASP A 355 0.71 2.85 -16.61
C ASP A 355 1.37 2.87 -15.22
N ILE A 356 1.76 1.69 -14.73
CA ILE A 356 2.34 1.48 -13.41
C ILE A 356 3.80 1.06 -13.56
N LEU A 357 4.69 1.80 -12.89
CA LEU A 357 6.11 1.46 -12.82
C LEU A 357 6.33 0.33 -11.80
N ALA A 358 7.26 -0.56 -12.10
CA ALA A 358 7.54 -1.71 -11.23
C ALA A 358 8.30 -1.30 -9.97
N TRP A 359 9.28 -0.40 -10.13
CA TRP A 359 10.24 -0.03 -9.12
C TRP A 359 10.52 1.47 -9.13
N GLU A 360 10.88 2.01 -7.96
CA GLU A 360 11.13 3.45 -7.80
C GLU A 360 12.28 3.96 -8.68
N HIS A 361 13.33 3.15 -8.86
CA HIS A 361 14.50 3.51 -9.69
C HIS A 361 14.14 3.79 -11.17
N GLU A 362 12.98 3.33 -11.64
CA GLU A 362 12.52 3.57 -13.01
C GLU A 362 12.25 5.07 -13.23
N GLN A 363 11.73 5.81 -12.23
CA GLN A 363 11.52 7.26 -12.33
C GLN A 363 12.82 8.02 -12.58
N PHE A 364 13.88 7.65 -11.86
CA PHE A 364 15.22 8.20 -12.02
C PHE A 364 15.82 7.84 -13.38
N SER A 365 15.66 6.59 -13.79
CA SER A 365 16.17 6.08 -15.06
C SER A 365 15.51 6.77 -16.28
N LEU A 366 14.23 7.12 -16.19
CA LEU A 366 13.52 7.92 -17.22
C LEU A 366 14.13 9.33 -17.39
N ARG A 367 14.75 9.87 -16.35
CA ARG A 367 15.47 11.16 -16.36
C ARG A 367 16.99 10.98 -16.54
N ARG A 368 17.44 9.78 -16.90
CA ARG A 368 18.85 9.41 -17.11
C ARG A 368 19.74 9.54 -15.85
N ILE A 369 19.13 9.55 -14.67
CA ILE A 369 19.85 9.52 -13.40
C ILE A 369 20.20 8.04 -13.10
N PRO A 370 21.47 7.71 -12.78
CA PRO A 370 21.86 6.34 -12.45
C PRO A 370 21.14 5.88 -11.18
N ALA A 371 20.29 4.84 -11.27
CA ALA A 371 19.55 4.33 -10.12
C ALA A 371 19.35 2.81 -10.17
N PHE A 372 19.18 2.21 -8.99
CA PHE A 372 18.75 0.82 -8.82
C PHE A 372 17.94 0.66 -7.53
N THR A 373 17.07 -0.34 -7.48
CA THR A 373 16.29 -0.68 -6.29
C THR A 373 16.85 -1.94 -5.64
N VAL A 374 16.95 -1.96 -4.32
CA VAL A 374 17.32 -3.14 -3.54
C VAL A 374 16.08 -3.65 -2.82
N SER A 375 15.78 -4.94 -3.00
CA SER A 375 14.61 -5.60 -2.43
C SER A 375 14.85 -7.08 -2.19
N HIS A 376 14.17 -7.69 -1.21
CA HIS A 376 14.20 -9.14 -1.06
C HIS A 376 13.33 -9.87 -2.10
N LEU A 377 12.50 -9.15 -2.86
CA LEU A 377 11.64 -9.70 -3.89
C LEU A 377 12.38 -9.90 -5.21
N SER A 378 12.20 -11.05 -5.84
CA SER A 378 12.74 -11.33 -7.18
C SER A 378 11.92 -10.66 -8.30
N SER A 379 10.66 -10.29 -8.03
CA SER A 379 9.77 -9.59 -8.95
C SER A 379 8.82 -8.66 -8.18
N HIS A 380 8.48 -7.51 -8.77
CA HIS A 380 7.55 -6.54 -8.17
C HIS A 380 6.10 -7.04 -8.05
N GLN A 381 5.76 -8.15 -8.71
CA GLN A 381 4.43 -8.77 -8.67
C GLN A 381 4.27 -9.74 -7.50
N LEU A 382 5.37 -10.07 -6.81
CA LEU A 382 5.39 -11.02 -5.71
C LEU A 382 5.28 -10.29 -4.37
N GLY A 383 4.85 -11.04 -3.35
CA GLY A 383 4.74 -10.55 -1.98
C GLY A 383 3.45 -9.75 -1.73
N LEU A 384 3.44 -9.05 -0.59
CA LEU A 384 2.28 -8.34 -0.07
C LEU A 384 2.29 -6.84 -0.44
N LYS A 385 2.96 -6.48 -1.55
CA LYS A 385 3.37 -5.10 -1.88
C LYS A 385 2.24 -4.07 -2.01
N SER A 386 1.00 -4.53 -2.13
CA SER A 386 -0.20 -3.68 -2.18
C SER A 386 -1.38 -4.39 -1.52
N SER A 387 -1.18 -4.93 -0.32
CA SER A 387 -2.19 -5.71 0.39
C SER A 387 -2.47 -5.21 1.80
N ILE A 388 -3.73 -5.30 2.23
CA ILE A 388 -4.10 -5.15 3.65
C ILE A 388 -3.54 -6.27 4.54
N LEU A 389 -2.98 -7.33 3.95
CA LEU A 389 -2.36 -8.44 4.67
C LEU A 389 -0.90 -8.16 5.09
N ASP A 390 -0.31 -7.05 4.65
CA ASP A 390 1.05 -6.66 5.03
C ASP A 390 1.07 -5.93 6.38
N THR A 391 1.09 -6.69 7.47
CA THR A 391 0.92 -6.23 8.86
C THR A 391 2.15 -6.39 9.73
#